data_AF-A0A1H3KW60-F1
#
_entry.id   AF-A0A1H3KW60-F1
#
_cell.length_a   1.000
_cell.length_b   1.000
_cell.length_c   1.000
_cell.angle_alpha   90.00
_cell.angle_beta   90.00
_cell.angle_gamma   90.00
#
_symmetry.space_group_name_H-M   'P 1'
#
loop_
_entity.id
_entity.type
_entity.pdbx_description
1 polymer ?
#
loop_
_entity_poly.entity_id
_entity_poly.type
_entity_poly.pdbx_seq_one_letter_code
_entity_poly.pdbx_strand_id
1 'polypeptide(L)'
;MTGRTVRCTVESMAYSACGLKTGDWFEVDADGLRLPDGLPFCAFAITTVLPLVNGRLDDDGADDWLASKPLVQCPDPPEALRMRLEIVQPAPAADGSASEPDQTGFTA
;
A
#
# COMPACT_ATOMS: atom_id res chain seq x y z
N MET A 1 0.24 -14.78 -11.44
CA MET A 1 0.45 -13.47 -10.79
C MET A 1 1.79 -13.53 -10.12
N THR A 2 2.70 -12.66 -10.53
CA THR A 2 4.07 -12.66 -10.01
C THR A 2 4.02 -12.29 -8.53
N GLY A 3 4.65 -13.07 -7.64
CA GLY A 3 4.60 -12.90 -6.17
C GLY A 3 5.36 -11.67 -5.67
N ARG A 4 5.07 -10.49 -6.24
CA ARG A 4 5.68 -9.21 -5.89
C ARG A 4 4.81 -8.52 -4.83
N THR A 5 5.45 -8.14 -3.73
CA THR A 5 4.86 -7.22 -2.77
C THR A 5 5.43 -5.83 -3.02
N VAL A 6 4.55 -4.84 -3.14
CA VAL A 6 4.94 -3.43 -3.25
C VAL A 6 4.59 -2.74 -1.94
N ARG A 7 5.60 -2.14 -1.30
CA ARG A 7 5.40 -1.25 -0.16
C ARG A 7 5.22 0.17 -0.66
N CYS A 8 4.21 0.81 -0.12
CA CYS A 8 3.94 2.22 -0.29
C CYS A 8 4.26 2.93 1.03
N THR A 9 5.27 3.80 1.04
CA THR A 9 5.75 4.49 2.24
C THR A 9 5.56 6.00 2.10
N VAL A 10 5.06 6.66 3.14
CA VAL A 10 4.96 8.13 3.19
C VAL A 10 6.36 8.73 3.19
N GLU A 11 6.71 9.41 2.10
CA GLU A 11 8.02 10.05 1.90
C GLU A 11 8.04 11.46 2.51
N SER A 12 7.03 12.26 2.20
CA SER A 12 6.97 13.67 2.59
C SER A 12 5.54 14.20 2.55
N MET A 13 5.27 15.28 3.29
CA MET A 13 4.00 16.00 3.28
C MET A 13 4.19 17.42 3.83
N ALA A 14 3.24 18.31 3.57
CA ALA A 14 3.19 19.63 4.18
C ALA A 14 2.57 19.59 5.59
N TYR A 15 1.46 18.85 5.75
CA TYR A 15 0.84 18.54 7.04
C TYR A 15 -0.02 17.28 6.90
N SER A 16 -0.54 16.75 8.01
CA SER A 16 -1.53 15.66 8.00
C SER A 16 -2.78 16.03 8.79
N ALA A 17 -3.95 15.93 8.15
CA ALA A 17 -5.25 15.91 8.82
C ALA A 17 -5.65 14.49 9.24
N CYS A 18 -5.16 13.48 8.52
CA CYS A 18 -5.45 12.06 8.76
C CYS A 18 -4.58 11.38 9.84
N GLY A 19 -3.57 12.07 10.38
CA GLY A 19 -2.68 11.57 11.43
C GLY A 19 -1.48 10.76 10.93
N LEU A 20 -1.28 10.66 9.61
CA LEU A 20 -0.13 10.02 8.99
C LEU A 20 1.18 10.78 9.28
N LYS A 21 2.28 10.03 9.28
CA LYS A 21 3.66 10.49 9.50
C LYS A 21 4.57 9.97 8.39
N THR A 22 5.67 10.69 8.14
CA THR A 22 6.75 10.18 7.28
C THR A 22 7.23 8.83 7.82
N GLY A 23 7.32 7.84 6.94
CA GLY A 23 7.67 6.46 7.29
C GLY A 23 6.48 5.54 7.52
N ASP A 24 5.26 6.05 7.69
CA ASP A 24 4.06 5.20 7.70
C ASP A 24 3.91 4.50 6.35
N TRP A 25 3.42 3.26 6.36
CA TRP A 25 3.39 2.44 5.16
C TRP A 25 2.22 1.46 5.13
N PHE A 26 1.96 0.95 3.93
CA PHE A 26 1.16 -0.25 3.69
C PHE A 26 1.78 -1.05 2.54
N GLU A 27 1.36 -2.30 2.42
CA GLU A 27 1.82 -3.22 1.37
C GLU A 27 0.66 -3.68 0.51
N VAL A 28 0.94 -3.91 -0.77
CA VAL A 28 0.00 -4.45 -1.74
C VAL A 28 0.69 -5.60 -2.47
N ASP A 29 0.00 -6.72 -2.58
CA ASP A 29 0.40 -7.86 -3.40
C ASP A 29 -0.81 -8.40 -4.19
N ALA A 30 -0.66 -9.57 -4.79
CA ALA A 30 -1.71 -10.24 -5.55
C ALA A 30 -2.93 -10.63 -4.70
N ASP A 31 -2.74 -10.88 -3.40
CA ASP A 31 -3.77 -11.37 -2.48
C ASP A 31 -4.51 -10.21 -1.80
N GLY A 32 -3.86 -9.05 -1.67
CA GLY A 32 -4.55 -7.82 -1.31
C GLY A 32 -3.67 -6.75 -0.66
N LEU A 33 -4.28 -6.02 0.26
CA LEU A 33 -3.69 -4.91 1.01
C LEU A 33 -3.33 -5.38 2.42
N ARG A 34 -2.10 -5.10 2.87
CA ARG A 34 -1.63 -5.35 4.23
C ARG A 34 -1.27 -4.04 4.91
N LEU A 35 -1.85 -3.82 6.09
CA LEU A 35 -1.52 -2.72 7.00
C LEU A 35 -0.64 -3.22 8.14
N PRO A 36 0.23 -2.39 8.71
CA PRO A 36 0.92 -2.73 9.95
C PRO A 36 -0.07 -2.85 11.12
N ASP A 37 0.21 -3.77 12.05
CA ASP A 37 -0.69 -4.05 13.17
C ASP A 37 -0.99 -2.79 14.01
N GLY A 38 -2.28 -2.50 14.17
CA GLY A 38 -2.75 -1.37 14.98
C GLY A 38 -2.49 0.01 14.38
N LEU A 39 -1.96 0.11 13.15
CA LEU A 39 -1.71 1.38 12.47
C LEU A 39 -2.72 1.58 11.33
N PRO A 40 -3.70 2.50 11.50
CA PRO A 40 -4.58 2.87 10.40
C PRO A 40 -3.80 3.60 9.32
N PHE A 41 -4.27 3.53 8.08
CA PHE A 41 -3.72 4.30 6.98
C PHE A 41 -4.82 5.09 6.28
N CYS A 42 -4.47 6.25 5.69
CA CYS A 42 -5.44 7.12 5.03
C CYS A 42 -6.07 6.41 3.81
N ALA A 43 -7.40 6.25 3.84
CA ALA A 43 -8.13 5.60 2.75
C ALA A 43 -7.97 6.32 1.40
N PHE A 44 -7.92 7.66 1.40
CA PHE A 44 -7.72 8.46 0.19
C PHE A 44 -6.32 8.26 -0.43
N ALA A 45 -5.32 8.08 0.42
CA ALA A 45 -3.97 7.77 -0.04
C ALA A 45 -3.91 6.37 -0.66
N ILE A 46 -4.55 5.38 -0.03
CA ILE A 46 -4.67 4.01 -0.56
C ILE A 46 -5.37 3.99 -1.92
N THR A 47 -6.51 4.68 -2.07
CA THR A 47 -7.29 4.66 -3.32
C THR A 47 -6.55 5.27 -4.50
N THR A 48 -5.53 6.09 -4.27
CA THR A 48 -4.68 6.62 -5.35
C THR A 48 -3.60 5.64 -5.79
N VAL A 49 -3.10 4.82 -4.86
CA VAL A 49 -2.00 3.87 -5.12
C VAL A 49 -2.51 2.57 -5.72
N LEU A 50 -3.62 2.02 -5.21
CA LEU A 50 -4.12 0.70 -5.62
C LEU A 50 -4.32 0.55 -7.14
N PRO A 51 -4.93 1.52 -7.86
CA PRO A 51 -5.10 1.39 -9.32
C PRO A 51 -3.78 1.39 -10.08
N LEU A 52 -2.78 2.15 -9.60
CA LEU A 52 -1.46 2.26 -10.24
C LEU A 52 -0.66 0.97 -10.07
N VAL A 53 -0.69 0.40 -8.87
CA VAL A 53 0.04 -0.83 -8.55
C VAL A 53 -0.63 -2.02 -9.24
N ASN A 54 -1.92 -2.25 -9.01
CA ASN A 54 -2.62 -3.43 -9.54
C ASN A 54 -2.73 -3.40 -11.08
N GLY A 55 -2.81 -2.21 -11.69
CA GLY A 55 -2.83 -2.08 -13.15
C GLY A 55 -1.47 -2.34 -13.81
N ARG A 56 -0.37 -2.36 -13.05
CA ARG A 56 1.00 -2.41 -13.59
C ARG A 56 1.84 -3.57 -13.07
N LEU A 57 1.44 -4.26 -12.00
CA LEU A 57 2.20 -5.35 -11.39
C LEU A 57 2.47 -6.54 -12.32
N ASP A 58 1.57 -6.80 -13.27
CA ASP A 58 1.67 -7.89 -14.25
C ASP A 58 2.23 -7.43 -15.62
N ASP A 59 2.60 -6.15 -15.77
CA ASP A 59 3.22 -5.61 -17.00
C ASP A 59 4.71 -6.00 -17.06
N ASP A 60 5.24 -6.25 -18.27
CA ASP A 60 6.66 -6.55 -18.50
C ASP A 60 7.57 -5.40 -18.03
N GLY A 61 7.05 -4.17 -18.02
CA GLY A 61 7.76 -2.97 -17.54
C GLY A 61 7.64 -2.69 -16.03
N ALA A 62 7.01 -3.58 -15.25
CA ALA A 62 6.76 -3.36 -13.82
C ALA A 62 8.04 -3.18 -13.01
N ASP A 63 9.04 -4.03 -13.26
CA ASP A 63 10.29 -4.03 -12.50
C ASP A 63 11.10 -2.75 -12.73
N ASP A 64 11.21 -2.29 -13.99
CA ASP A 64 11.87 -1.02 -14.32
C ASP A 64 11.11 0.19 -13.74
N TRP A 65 9.79 0.16 -13.80
CA TRP A 65 8.95 1.19 -13.22
C TRP A 65 9.17 1.28 -11.71
N LEU A 66 9.13 0.15 -10.98
CA LEU A 66 9.35 0.12 -9.53
C LEU A 66 10.82 0.41 -9.16
N ALA A 67 11.78 0.06 -10.00
CA ALA A 67 13.20 0.41 -9.82
C ALA A 67 13.43 1.93 -9.84
N SER A 68 12.60 2.69 -10.56
CA SER A 68 12.62 4.15 -10.53
C SER A 68 12.12 4.76 -9.21
N LYS A 69 11.57 3.94 -8.30
CA LYS A 69 10.98 4.34 -7.02
C LYS A 69 9.95 5.46 -7.16
N PRO A 70 8.87 5.23 -7.93
CA PRO A 70 7.93 6.27 -8.32
C PRO A 70 7.27 6.89 -7.09
N LEU A 71 7.02 8.20 -7.21
CA LEU A 71 6.28 8.96 -6.20
C LEU A 71 4.83 9.13 -6.63
N VAL A 72 3.91 8.82 -5.72
CA VAL A 72 2.46 8.96 -5.89
C VAL A 72 1.95 9.98 -4.87
N GLN A 73 1.10 10.90 -5.29
CA GLN A 73 0.57 11.93 -4.42
C GLN A 73 -0.81 11.54 -3.88
N CYS A 74 -1.08 11.83 -2.61
CA CYS A 74 -2.42 11.82 -2.03
C CYS A 74 -3.36 12.76 -2.81
N PRO A 75 -4.65 12.44 -2.95
CA PRO A 75 -5.57 13.27 -3.73
C PRO A 75 -5.95 14.56 -3.01
N ASP A 76 -5.56 14.75 -1.74
CA ASP A 76 -5.74 16.00 -0.96
C ASP A 76 -4.57 16.98 -1.21
N PRO A 77 -4.74 18.04 -2.02
CA PRO A 77 -3.61 18.88 -2.44
C PRO A 77 -2.95 19.68 -1.30
N PRO A 78 -3.70 20.28 -0.33
CA PRO A 78 -3.13 20.91 0.85
C PRO A 78 -2.19 20.03 1.68
N GLU A 79 -2.52 18.75 1.93
CA GLU A 79 -1.63 17.86 2.68
C GLU A 79 -0.30 17.67 1.95
N ALA A 80 -0.29 17.77 0.61
CA ALA A 80 0.86 17.56 -0.26
C ALA A 80 1.61 16.24 0.04
N LEU A 81 0.87 15.23 0.52
CA LEU A 81 1.42 13.95 0.92
C LEU A 81 1.89 13.19 -0.33
N ARG A 82 3.15 12.76 -0.31
CA ARG A 82 3.80 11.97 -1.35
C ARG A 82 4.23 10.64 -0.76
N MET A 83 3.96 9.58 -1.49
CA MET A 83 4.30 8.21 -1.13
C MET A 83 5.24 7.63 -2.15
N ARG A 84 6.23 6.87 -1.69
CA ARG A 84 7.18 6.14 -2.53
C ARG A 84 6.75 4.69 -2.65
N LEU A 85 6.80 4.16 -3.86
CA LEU A 85 6.56 2.74 -4.13
C LEU A 85 7.90 2.01 -4.27
N GLU A 86 8.03 0.89 -3.59
CA GLU A 86 9.22 0.03 -3.63
C GLU A 86 8.82 -1.44 -3.60
N ILE A 87 9.54 -2.29 -4.35
CA ILE A 87 9.40 -3.75 -4.21
C ILE A 87 9.99 -4.14 -2.86
N VAL A 88 9.20 -4.85 -2.07
CA VAL A 88 9.69 -5.56 -0.89
C VAL A 88 10.02 -6.97 -1.32
N GLN A 89 11.25 -7.40 -1.05
CA GLN A 89 11.50 -8.84 -1.07
C GLN A 89 10.60 -9.46 0.01
N PRO A 90 9.98 -10.63 -0.25
CA PRO A 90 9.18 -11.28 0.76
C PRO A 90 10.04 -11.46 2.01
N ALA A 91 9.58 -10.89 3.13
CA ALA A 91 10.10 -11.27 4.43
C ALA A 91 9.82 -12.78 4.60
N PRO A 92 10.72 -13.56 5.25
CA PRO A 92 10.42 -14.95 5.55
C PRO A 92 9.08 -15.01 6.28
N ALA A 93 8.17 -15.85 5.79
CA ALA A 93 6.81 -15.94 6.28
C ALA A 93 6.83 -16.05 7.82
N ALA A 94 6.16 -15.12 8.49
CA ALA A 94 5.97 -15.22 9.92
C ALA A 94 5.01 -16.38 10.19
N ASP A 95 5.51 -17.41 10.87
CA ASP A 95 4.70 -18.52 11.37
C ASP A 95 3.61 -17.94 12.30
N GLY A 96 2.33 -18.08 11.97
CA GLY A 96 1.29 -17.66 12.91
C GLY A 96 -0.11 -17.53 12.32
N SER A 97 -0.91 -18.56 12.57
CA SER A 97 -2.35 -18.68 12.37
C SER A 97 -3.16 -17.37 12.52
N ALA A 98 -3.77 -16.90 11.44
CA ALA A 98 -4.96 -16.08 11.50
C ALA A 98 -6.18 -17.00 11.43
N SER A 99 -6.91 -17.12 12.54
CA SER A 99 -8.25 -17.72 12.59
C SER A 99 -9.23 -16.90 11.75
N GLU A 100 -9.99 -17.56 10.89
CA GLU A 100 -11.03 -17.00 10.03
C GLU A 100 -11.98 -16.08 10.82
N PRO A 101 -12.21 -14.83 10.39
CA PRO A 101 -13.31 -14.03 10.92
C PRO A 101 -14.63 -14.56 10.33
N ASP A 102 -15.57 -14.81 11.25
CA ASP A 102 -16.95 -15.24 11.00
C ASP A 102 -17.67 -14.31 10.02
N GLN A 103 -17.93 -14.80 8.80
CA GLN A 103 -18.58 -14.06 7.71
C GLN A 103 -20.12 -14.06 7.81
N THR A 104 -20.66 -13.88 9.02
CA THR A 104 -22.12 -13.85 9.19
C THR A 104 -22.63 -12.40 9.14
N GLY A 105 -23.19 -12.01 8.00
CA GLY A 105 -24.27 -11.03 7.98
C GLY A 105 -24.13 -9.82 7.05
N PHE A 106 -24.46 -10.02 5.77
CA PHE A 106 -25.16 -8.99 5.01
C PHE A 106 -26.32 -9.66 4.28
N THR A 107 -27.47 -9.72 4.96
CA THR A 107 -28.74 -10.08 4.31
C THR A 107 -29.43 -8.79 3.91
N ALA A 108 -29.86 -8.75 2.64
CA ALA A 108 -30.48 -7.63 1.93
C ALA A 108 -31.77 -7.09 2.58
#